data_AF-X5SAA1-F1
#
_entry.id   AF-X5SAA1-F1
#
_cell.length_a   1.000
_cell.length_b   1.000
_cell.length_c   1.000
_cell.angle_alpha   90.00
_cell.angle_beta   90.00
_cell.angle_gamma   90.00
#
_symmetry.space_group_name_H-M   'P 1'
#
loop_
_entity.id
_entity.type
_entity.pdbx_description
1 polymer ?
#
loop_
_entity_poly.entity_id
_entity_poly.type
_entity_poly.pdbx_seq_one_letter_code
_entity_poly.pdbx_strand_id
1 'polypeptide(L)' 'MGALSVWHLAIVLIVIIVLFGRGRISALMGDMGGGIAAFKRGLRQDSDGSRDRKLTSMKDVSKPE' A
#
# COMPACT_ATOMS: atom_id res chain seq x y z
N MET A 1 -17.59 -14.15 23.70
CA MET A 1 -18.09 -14.30 22.32
C MET A 1 -17.20 -13.50 21.36
N GLY A 2 -15.93 -13.90 21.22
CA GLY A 2 -14.92 -13.16 20.46
C GLY A 2 -14.99 -13.53 18.97
N ALA A 3 -15.89 -12.86 18.25
CA ALA A 3 -16.23 -13.20 16.86
C ALA A 3 -15.08 -13.04 15.85
N LEU A 4 -13.98 -12.36 16.21
CA LEU A 4 -12.89 -12.06 15.27
C LEU A 4 -11.52 -12.41 15.85
N SER A 5 -11.33 -13.65 16.29
CA SER A 5 -9.98 -14.15 16.55
C SER A 5 -9.16 -14.04 15.27
N VAL A 6 -7.93 -13.53 15.35
CA VAL A 6 -6.99 -13.41 14.22
C VAL A 6 -6.87 -14.73 13.45
N TRP A 7 -7.05 -15.85 14.14
CA TRP A 7 -7.06 -17.20 13.56
C TRP A 7 -8.19 -17.44 12.54
N HIS A 8 -9.39 -16.90 12.79
CA HIS A 8 -10.51 -17.03 11.86
C HIS A 8 -10.27 -16.21 10.59
N LEU A 9 -9.71 -14.99 10.73
CA LEU A 9 -9.38 -14.15 9.58
C LEU A 9 -8.34 -14.81 8.66
N ALA A 10 -7.32 -15.45 9.24
CA ALA A 10 -6.31 -16.18 8.48
C ALA A 10 -6.91 -17.35 7.68
N ILE A 11 -7.80 -18.13 8.29
CA ILE A 11 -8.48 -19.26 7.62
C ILE A 11 -9.38 -18.76 6.48
N VAL A 12 -10.17 -17.72 6.72
CA VAL A 12 -11.05 -17.14 5.68
C VAL A 12 -10.25 -16.59 4.51
N LEU A 13 -9.11 -15.93 4.78
CA LEU A 13 -8.23 -15.40 3.74
C LEU A 13 -7.69 -16.51 2.83
N ILE A 14 -7.28 -17.64 3.41
CA ILE A 14 -6.83 -18.82 2.67
C ILE A 14 -7.94 -19.34 1.74
N VAL A 15 -9.16 -19.47 2.25
CA VAL A 15 -10.31 -19.95 1.45
C VAL A 15 -10.59 -19.03 0.28
N ILE A 16 -10.58 -17.70 0.49
CA ILE A 16 -10.79 -16.72 -0.58
C ILE A 16 -9.70 -16.83 -1.66
N ILE A 17 -8.44 -17.00 -1.25
CA ILE A 17 -7.32 -17.15 -2.19
C ILE A 17 -7.46 -18.42 -3.04
N VAL A 18 -7.90 -19.52 -2.44
CA VAL A 18 -8.13 -20.79 -3.15
C VAL A 18 -9.33 -20.69 -4.10
N LEU A 19 -10.41 -20.05 -3.69
CA LEU A 19 -11.66 -19.97 -4.47
C LEU A 19 -11.55 -19.03 -5.67
N PHE A 20 -10.91 -17.87 -5.48
CA PHE A 20 -10.73 -16.87 -6.54
C PHE A 20 -9.46 -17.10 -7.37
N GLY A 21 -8.49 -17.86 -6.83
CA GLY A 21 -7.21 -18.12 -7.45
C GLY A 21 -6.27 -16.91 -7.45
N ARG A 22 -4.95 -17.19 -7.53
CA ARG A 22 -3.88 -16.17 -7.51
C ARG A 22 -3.97 -15.12 -8.61
N GLY A 23 -4.49 -15.46 -9.79
CA GLY A 23 -4.51 -14.58 -10.96
C GLY A 23 -5.50 -13.42 -10.85
N ARG A 24 -6.70 -13.67 -10.32
CA ARG A 24 -7.74 -12.62 -10.18
C ARG A 24 -7.44 -11.68 -9.03
N ILE A 25 -6.95 -12.20 -7.91
CA ILE A 25 -6.59 -11.40 -6.73
C ILE A 25 -5.44 -10.46 -7.05
N SER A 26 -4.40 -10.91 -7.77
CA SER A 26 -3.26 -10.04 -8.11
C SER A 26 -3.63 -8.90 -9.06
N ALA A 27 -4.53 -9.13 -10.01
CA ALA A 27 -5.01 -8.08 -10.92
C ALA A 27 -5.84 -7.03 -10.17
N LEU A 28 -6.81 -7.48 -9.35
CA LEU A 28 -7.64 -6.60 -8.54
C LEU A 28 -6.84 -5.82 -7.49
N MET A 29 -5.87 -6.48 -6.85
CA MET A 29 -4.96 -5.84 -5.89
C MET A 29 -4.06 -4.79 -6.56
N GLY A 30 -3.69 -4.98 -7.83
CA GLY A 30 -2.95 -3.99 -8.62
C GLY A 30 -3.78 -2.73 -8.87
N ASP A 31 -5.02 -2.90 -9.34
CA ASP A 31 -5.94 -1.79 -9.61
C ASP A 31 -6.35 -1.04 -8.31
N MET A 32 -6.60 -1.78 -7.23
CA MET A 32 -6.93 -1.20 -5.92
C MET A 32 -5.70 -0.58 -5.23
N GLY A 33 -4.50 -1.14 -5.46
CA GLY A 33 -3.26 -0.74 -4.81
C GLY A 33 -2.87 0.70 -5.12
N GLY A 34 -3.09 1.17 -6.34
CA GLY A 34 -2.83 2.56 -6.74
C GLY A 34 -3.68 3.57 -5.98
N GLY A 35 -5.00 3.32 -5.88
CA GLY A 35 -5.94 4.18 -5.16
C GLY A 35 -5.67 4.21 -3.65
N ILE A 36 -5.40 3.05 -3.05
CA ILE A 36 -5.07 2.95 -1.63
C ILE A 36 -3.71 3.60 -1.32
N ALA A 37 -2.71 3.49 -2.22
CA ALA A 37 -1.42 4.15 -2.06
C ALA A 37 -1.52 5.68 -2.16
N ALA A 38 -2.33 6.20 -3.08
CA ALA A 38 -2.61 7.63 -3.19
C ALA A 38 -3.35 8.16 -1.95
N PHE A 39 -4.31 7.40 -1.44
CA PHE A 39 -5.05 7.72 -0.21
C PHE A 39 -4.13 7.74 1.03
N LYS A 40 -3.27 6.74 1.19
CA LYS A 40 -2.27 6.69 2.28
C LYS A 40 -1.26 7.84 2.18
N ARG A 41 -0.83 8.21 0.98
CA ARG A 41 0.04 9.38 0.73
C ARG A 41 -0.66 10.70 1.05
N GLY A 42 -1.94 10.84 0.73
CA GLY A 42 -2.76 12.00 1.08
C GLY A 42 -2.91 12.16 2.60
N LEU A 43 -3.31 11.10 3.31
CA LEU A 43 -3.42 11.11 4.77
C LEU A 43 -2.10 11.42 5.49
N ARG A 44 -0.98 10.94 4.94
CA ARG A 44 0.36 11.28 5.44
C ARG A 44 0.76 12.72 5.14
N GLN A 45 0.35 13.31 4.01
CA GLN A 45 0.58 14.73 3.75
C GLN A 45 -0.23 15.63 4.69
N ASP A 46 -1.43 15.21 5.06
CA ASP A 46 -2.29 15.95 6.00
C ASP A 46 -1.81 15.80 7.46
N SER A 47 -1.22 14.66 7.82
CA SER A 47 -0.69 14.40 9.18
C SER A 47 0.76 14.86 9.37
N ASP A 48 1.58 14.76 8.32
CA ASP A 48 2.98 15.18 8.27
C ASP A 48 3.13 16.28 7.20
N GLY A 49 2.67 17.49 7.53
CA GLY A 49 2.98 18.66 6.70
C GLY A 49 4.49 18.76 6.46
N SER A 50 4.93 18.54 5.20
CA SER A 50 6.17 19.06 4.61
C SER A 50 7.43 18.16 4.44
N ARG A 51 7.38 16.85 4.12
CA ARG A 51 8.65 16.08 3.96
C ARG A 51 8.93 15.18 2.75
N ASP A 52 8.16 15.19 1.66
CA ASP A 52 8.45 14.24 0.56
C ASP A 52 8.56 14.78 -0.88
N ARG A 53 8.77 16.10 -1.07
CA ARG A 53 9.09 16.65 -2.41
C ARG A 53 10.51 17.22 -2.60
N LYS A 54 11.39 17.19 -1.60
CA LYS A 54 12.74 17.82 -1.68
C LYS A 54 13.93 16.86 -1.65
N LEU A 55 13.75 15.55 -1.89
CA LEU A 55 14.88 14.61 -1.89
C LEU A 55 15.33 14.14 -3.28
N THR A 56 14.57 14.37 -4.35
CA THR A 56 14.92 13.87 -5.70
C THR A 56 15.47 14.91 -6.67
N SER A 57 15.65 16.17 -6.27
CA SER A 57 16.16 17.24 -7.16
C SER A 57 17.44 17.92 -6.67
N MET A 58 18.02 17.48 -5.55
CA MET A 58 19.22 18.10 -4.96
C MET A 58 20.44 17.17 -4.97
N LYS A 59 20.50 16.20 -5.90
CA LYS A 59 21.68 15.34 -6.10
C LYS A 59 22.34 15.47 -7.48
N ASP A 60 21.88 16.40 -8.32
CA ASP A 60 22.41 16.63 -9.67
C ASP A 60 23.24 17.92 -9.81
N VAL A 61 23.31 18.76 -8.78
CA VAL A 61 24.10 20.01 -8.82
C VAL A 61 25.05 20.05 -7.62
N SER A 62 26.00 19.12 -7.57
CA SER A 62 27.17 19.26 -6.71
C SER A 62 28.34 18.44 -7.26
N LYS A 63 29.15 19.14 -8.07
CA LYS A 63 30.58 18.91 -8.41
C LYS A 63 30.84 18.07 -9.68
N PRO A 64 31.86 18.37 -10.53
CA PRO A 64 32.83 19.48 -10.61
C PRO A 64 32.38 20.50 -11.70
N GLU A 65 32.85 21.74 -11.78
CA GLU A 65 34.13 22.24 -12.33
C GLU A 65 34.45 23.61 -11.69
#